data_AF-A0A0L0N2G5-F1
#
_entry.id   AF-A0A0L0N2G5-F1
#
_cell.length_a   1.000
_cell.length_b   1.000
_cell.length_c   1.000
_cell.angle_alpha   90.00
_cell.angle_beta   90.00
_cell.angle_gamma   90.00
#
_symmetry.space_group_name_H-M   'P 1'
#
loop_
_entity.id
_entity.type
_entity.pdbx_description
1 polymer ?
#
loop_
_entity_poly.entity_id
_entity_poly.type
_entity_poly.pdbx_seq_one_letter_code
_entity_poly.pdbx_strand_id
1 'polypeptide(L)' 'MGGYWSVFRYLSDNPGPWLFHCHIELHQMGGMSIAILDGVDVWPEVPPEYQIGGGGGCKKRH' A
#
# COMPACT_ATOMS: atom_id res chain seq x y z
N MET A 1 -29.69 -8.96 -12.65
CA MET A 1 -28.39 -8.36 -12.32
C MET A 1 -27.64 -9.33 -11.43
N GLY A 2 -26.90 -10.27 -12.02
CA GLY A 2 -26.07 -11.21 -11.25
C GLY A 2 -24.72 -10.55 -10.94
N GLY A 3 -24.29 -10.57 -9.68
CA GLY A 3 -22.95 -10.14 -9.32
C GLY A 3 -21.92 -11.18 -9.74
N TYR A 4 -20.83 -10.76 -10.38
CA TYR A 4 -19.65 -11.58 -10.57
C TYR A 4 -18.78 -11.44 -9.32
N TRP A 5 -18.32 -12.56 -8.76
CA TRP A 5 -17.41 -12.58 -7.62
C TRP A 5 -16.14 -13.34 -7.99
N SER A 6 -15.02 -12.92 -7.40
CA SER A 6 -13.70 -13.51 -7.59
C SER A 6 -13.05 -13.72 -6.23
N VAL A 7 -12.36 -14.84 -6.03
CA VAL A 7 -11.62 -15.14 -4.80
C VAL A 7 -10.12 -15.19 -5.11
N PHE A 8 -9.34 -14.50 -4.28
CA PHE A 8 -7.89 -14.46 -4.38
C PHE A 8 -7.27 -15.06 -3.11
N ARG A 9 -6.16 -15.78 -3.27
CA ARG A 9 -5.30 -16.24 -2.18
C ARG A 9 -3.87 -15.89 -2.54
N TYR A 10 -3.15 -15.29 -1.60
CA TYR A 10 -1.74 -14.99 -1.74
C TYR A 10 -1.00 -15.36 -0.45
N LEU A 11 0.31 -15.51 -0.53
CA LEU A 11 1.20 -15.71 0.61
C LEU A 11 1.79 -14.35 1.00
N SER A 12 1.69 -13.99 2.28
CA SER A 12 2.29 -12.76 2.80
C SER A 12 3.72 -13.04 3.25
N ASP A 13 4.64 -13.10 2.30
CA ASP A 13 6.08 -13.35 2.52
C ASP A 13 6.99 -12.17 2.13
N ASN A 14 6.40 -11.09 1.63
CA ASN A 14 7.12 -9.89 1.21
C ASN A 14 6.57 -8.65 1.95
N PRO A 15 7.16 -8.27 3.09
CA PRO A 15 6.70 -7.14 3.89
C PRO A 15 6.76 -5.83 3.13
N GLY A 16 5.63 -5.13 3.06
CA GLY A 16 5.55 -3.83 2.42
C GLY A 16 4.12 -3.34 2.17
N PRO A 17 3.98 -2.10 1.69
CA PRO A 17 2.71 -1.58 1.19
C PRO A 17 2.48 -2.01 -0.26
N TRP A 18 1.44 -2.81 -0.52
CA TRP A 18 1.07 -3.30 -1.85
C TRP A 18 -0.24 -2.69 -2.33
N LEU A 19 -0.24 -2.12 -3.54
CA LEU A 19 -1.44 -1.55 -4.15
C LEU A 19 -2.22 -2.63 -4.90
N PHE A 20 -3.46 -2.87 -4.47
CA PHE A 20 -4.42 -3.68 -5.20
C PHE A 20 -5.51 -2.78 -5.75
N HIS A 21 -5.59 -2.64 -7.06
CA HIS A 21 -6.52 -1.71 -7.71
C HIS A 21 -7.04 -2.25 -9.03
N CYS A 22 -8.08 -1.61 -9.55
CA CYS A 22 -8.49 -1.85 -10.91
C CYS A 22 -7.43 -1.34 -11.89
N HIS A 23 -7.02 -2.19 -12.83
CA HIS A 23 -6.03 -1.80 -13.84
C HIS A 23 -6.56 -0.84 -14.92
N ILE A 24 -7.82 -0.41 -14.81
CA ILE A 24 -8.41 0.64 -15.66
C ILE A 24 -8.15 1.99 -14.98
N GLU A 25 -7.38 2.84 -15.64
CA GLU A 25 -6.94 4.15 -15.13
C GLU A 25 -8.08 5.00 -14.56
N LEU A 26 -9.19 5.13 -15.31
CA LEU A 26 -10.36 5.89 -14.87
C LEU A 26 -10.98 5.35 -13.56
N HIS A 27 -10.92 4.05 -13.33
CA HIS A 27 -11.43 3.44 -12.09
C HIS A 27 -10.44 3.62 -10.93
N GLN A 28 -9.13 3.54 -11.20
CA GLN A 28 -8.10 3.79 -10.18
C GLN A 28 -8.10 5.26 -9.74
N MET A 29 -8.19 6.20 -10.69
CA MET A 29 -8.40 7.63 -10.40
C MET A 29 -9.72 7.88 -9.67
N GLY A 30 -10.76 7.08 -9.98
CA GLY A 30 -12.04 7.08 -9.28
C GLY A 30 -12.01 6.46 -7.87
N GLY A 31 -10.86 5.95 -7.42
CA GLY A 31 -10.68 5.42 -6.06
C GLY A 31 -10.96 3.92 -5.91
N MET A 32 -11.05 3.15 -7.00
CA MET A 32 -11.16 1.68 -6.94
C MET A 32 -9.80 1.04 -6.66
N SER A 33 -9.28 1.29 -5.46
CA SER A 33 -7.97 0.84 -4.99
C SER A 33 -7.99 0.55 -3.48
N ILE A 34 -7.11 -0.35 -3.06
CA ILE A 34 -6.87 -0.74 -1.68
C ILE A 34 -5.36 -0.85 -1.49
N ALA A 35 -4.85 -0.37 -0.35
CA ALA A 35 -3.48 -0.62 0.08
C ALA A 35 -3.48 -1.78 1.08
N ILE A 36 -2.70 -2.81 0.79
CA ILE A 36 -2.46 -3.96 1.67
C ILE A 36 -1.16 -3.68 2.42
N LEU A 37 -1.20 -3.71 3.75
CA LEU A 37 -0.06 -3.40 4.62
C LEU A 37 0.46 -4.69 5.25
N ASP A 38 1.38 -5.36 4.57
CA ASP A 38 1.91 -6.66 4.98
C ASP A 38 3.15 -6.50 5.86
N GLY A 39 3.17 -7.13 7.04
CA GLY A 39 4.37 -7.19 7.89
C GLY A 39 4.88 -5.82 8.36
N VAL A 40 3.99 -4.91 8.74
CA VAL A 40 4.31 -3.51 9.14
C VAL A 40 5.38 -3.43 10.24
N ASP A 41 5.44 -4.44 11.09
CA ASP A 41 6.40 -4.59 12.19
C ASP A 41 7.83 -4.90 11.73
N VAL A 42 8.01 -5.44 10.52
CA VAL A 42 9.31 -5.84 9.95
C VAL A 42 9.69 -5.05 8.69
N TRP A 43 9.07 -3.89 8.48
CA TRP A 43 9.42 -3.03 7.34
C TRP A 43 10.84 -2.49 7.42
N PRO A 44 11.57 -2.45 6.30
CA PRO A 44 12.89 -1.82 6.26
C PRO A 44 12.76 -0.30 6.47
N GLU A 45 13.82 0.31 6.98
CA GLU A 45 13.90 1.76 7.03
C GLU A 45 13.93 2.33 5.60
N VAL A 46 13.06 3.29 5.33
CA VAL A 46 13.04 3.99 4.05
C VAL A 46 14.32 4.82 3.93
N PRO A 47 15.11 4.68 2.84
CA PRO A 47 16.30 5.49 2.63
C PRO A 47 16.00 6.99 2.71
N PRO A 48 16.87 7.83 3.30
CA PRO A 48 16.60 9.25 3.54
C PRO A 48 16.12 10.04 2.32
N GLU A 49 16.59 9.70 1.13
CA GLU A 49 16.21 10.30 -0.16
C GLU A 49 14.74 10.05 -0.55
N TYR A 50 14.12 8.98 -0.03
CA TYR A 50 12.72 8.61 -0.29
C TYR A 50 11.80 8.89 0.90
N GLN A 51 12.35 9.36 2.02
CA GLN A 51 11.54 9.77 3.15
C GLN A 51 10.74 11.02 2.80
N ILE A 52 9.48 11.05 3.22
CA ILE A 52 8.63 12.22 3.08
C ILE A 52 9.24 13.33 3.95
N GLY A 53 9.88 14.33 3.31
CA GLY A 53 10.48 15.49 3.97
C GLY A 53 11.99 15.43 4.22
N GLY A 54 12.78 14.95 3.25
CA GLY A 54 14.27 14.82 3.24
C GLY A 54 15.09 15.84 4.03
N GLY A 55 15.08 15.76 5.36
CA GLY A 55 15.82 16.64 6.27
C GLY A 55 15.07 17.09 7.54
N GLY A 56 13.83 16.68 7.76
CA GLY A 56 13.09 17.07 8.96
C GLY A 56 11.96 16.12 9.28
N GLY A 57 12.28 15.06 10.03
CA GLY A 57 11.28 14.14 10.55
C GLY A 57 10.16 14.91 11.28
N CYS A 58 8.92 14.51 11.03
CA CYS A 58 7.85 14.70 12.01
C CYS A 58 8.25 13.92 13.25
N LYS A 59 9.01 14.56 14.15
CA LYS A 59 9.35 13.99 15.46
C LYS A 59 8.03 13.63 16.11
N LYS A 60 7.86 12.36 16.46
CA LYS A 60 6.80 11.91 17.36
C LYS A 60 6.88 12.80 18.60
N ARG A 61 5.99 13.78 18.70
CA ARG A 61 5.75 14.48 19.96
C ARG A 61 5.06 13.45 20.84
N HIS A 62 5.61 13.29 22.04
CA HIS A 62 5.04 12.51 23.13
C HIS A 62 3.55 12.80 23.30
#